data_AF-A0A2T0WL56-F1
#
_entry.id   AF-A0A2T0WL56-F1
#
_cell.length_a   1.000
_cell.length_b   1.000
_cell.length_c   1.000
_cell.angle_alpha   90.00
_cell.angle_beta   90.00
_cell.angle_gamma   90.00
#
_symmetry.space_group_name_H-M   'P 1'
#
loop_
_entity.id
_entity.type
_entity.pdbx_description
1 polymer ?
#
loop_
_entity_poly.entity_id
_entity_poly.type
_entity_poly.pdbx_seq_one_letter_code
_entity_poly.pdbx_strand_id
1 'polypeptide(L)' 'MKAYTYILLCGNSQYYVGSTKNLEKRLDEHQLGLG' A
#
# COMPACT_ATOMS: atom_id res chain seq x y z
N MET A 1 -8.35 1.41 -17.81
CA MET A 1 -7.22 1.53 -16.86
C MET A 1 -7.61 0.79 -15.58
N LYS A 2 -6.82 -0.17 -15.11
CA LYS A 2 -7.16 -0.97 -13.91
C LYS A 2 -6.76 -0.22 -12.64
N ALA A 3 -7.54 -0.37 -11.59
CA ALA A 3 -7.22 0.10 -10.24
C ALA A 3 -7.36 -1.07 -9.27
N TYR A 4 -6.56 -1.04 -8.21
CA TYR A 4 -6.48 -2.09 -7.21
C TYR A 4 -6.82 -1.49 -5.85
N THR A 5 -7.59 -2.23 -5.06
CA THR A 5 -7.75 -2.00 -3.62
C THR A 5 -6.93 -3.06 -2.90
N TYR A 6 -6.21 -2.67 -1.84
CA TYR A 6 -5.31 -3.55 -1.11
C TYR A 6 -5.37 -3.29 0.40
N ILE A 7 -4.91 -4.28 1.16
CA ILE A 7 -4.76 -4.22 2.61
C ILE A 7 -3.33 -4.64 2.95
N LEU A 8 -2.65 -3.88 3.81
CA LEU A 8 -1.34 -4.21 4.37
C LEU A 8 -1.48 -4.48 5.87
N LEU A 9 -0.75 -5.49 6.37
CA LEU A 9 -0.54 -5.68 7.80
C LEU A 9 0.75 -4.96 8.19
N CYS A 10 0.62 -3.89 8.97
CA CYS A 10 1.75 -3.10 9.43
C CYS A 10 2.48 -3.81 10.59
N GLY A 11 3.74 -3.45 10.81
CA GLY A 11 4.56 -4.04 11.90
C GLY A 11 4.00 -3.83 13.31
N ASN A 12 3.09 -2.86 13.48
CA ASN A 12 2.35 -2.62 14.73
C ASN A 12 1.05 -3.44 14.85
N SER A 13 0.89 -4.49 14.03
CA SER A 13 -0.31 -5.33 13.96
C SER A 13 -1.61 -4.60 13.58
N GLN A 14 -1.50 -3.39 13.03
CA GLN A 14 -2.65 -2.66 12.49
C GLN A 14 -2.75 -2.87 10.98
N TYR A 15 -3.96 -2.70 10.44
CA TYR A 15 -4.21 -2.80 9.01
C TYR A 15 -4.21 -1.42 8.36
N TYR A 16 -3.52 -1.28 7.23
CA TYR A 16 -3.63 -0.14 6.33
C TYR A 16 -4.42 -0.56 5.09
N VAL A 17 -5.40 0.25 4.69
CA VAL A 17 -6.23 0.01 3.51
C VAL A 17 -5.99 1.12 2.50
N GLY A 18 -5.75 0.76 1.24
CA GLY A 18 -5.48 1.73 0.20
C GLY A 18 -5.96 1.31 -1.17
N SER A 19 -5.87 2.24 -2.12
CA SER A 19 -6.07 1.95 -3.53
C SER A 19 -4.96 2.57 -4.38
N THR A 20 -4.64 1.95 -5.51
CA THR A 20 -3.61 2.42 -6.43
C THR A 20 -3.85 1.89 -7.84
N LYS A 21 -3.26 2.56 -8.82
CA LYS A 21 -3.16 2.07 -10.21
C LYS A 21 -1.84 1.33 -10.46
N ASN A 22 -0.88 1.43 -9.53
CA ASN A 22 0.43 0.80 -9.60
C ASN A 22 0.81 0.26 -8.20
N LEU A 23 0.81 -1.07 -8.05
CA LEU A 23 1.08 -1.75 -6.77
C LEU A 23 2.56 -1.71 -6.39
N GLU A 24 3.47 -1.96 -7.33
CA GLU A 24 4.93 -1.96 -7.08
C GLU A 24 5.38 -0.61 -6.54
N LYS A 25 5.06 0.48 -7.25
CA LYS A 25 5.39 1.84 -6.81
C LYS A 25 4.83 2.15 -5.42
N ARG A 26 3.60 1.69 -5.13
CA ARG A 26 2.95 1.96 -3.85
C ARG A 26 3.59 1.17 -2.71
N LEU A 27 4.04 -0.05 -2.96
CA LEU A 27 4.74 -0.86 -1.97
C LEU A 27 6.11 -0.22 -1.62
N ASP A 28 6.83 0.28 -2.63
CA ASP A 28 8.10 1.00 -2.42
C ASP A 28 7.90 2.28 -1.60
N GLU A 29 6.86 3.07 -1.91
CA GLU A 29 6.48 4.28 -1.14
C GLU A 29 6.18 3.94 0.33
N HIS A 30 5.45 2.86 0.60
CA HIS A 30 5.15 2.37 1.96
C HIS A 30 6.42 1.98 2.72
N GLN A 31 7.34 1.26 2.06
CA GLN A 31 8.60 0.83 2.68
C GLN A 31 9.53 2.00 3.02
N LEU A 32 9.46 3.09 2.26
CA LEU A 32 10.20 4.33 2.51
C LEU A 32 9.51 5.26 3.53
N GLY A 33 8.31 4.93 4.00
CA GLY A 33 7.52 5.78 4.91
C GLY A 33 6.95 7.04 4.23
N LEU A 34 6.79 7.00 2.89
CA LEU A 34 6.27 8.11 2.09
C LEU A 34 4.75 8.05 1.88
N GLY A 35 4.08 7.00 2.36
CA GLY A 35 2.62 6.87 2.27
C GLY A 35 2.06 5.65 2.97
#